data_AF-A0A920R8N2-F1
#
_entry.id   AF-A0A920R8N2-F1
#
_cell.length_a   1.000
_cell.length_b   1.000
_cell.length_c   1.000
_cell.angle_alpha   90.00
_cell.angle_beta   90.00
_cell.angle_gamma   90.00
#
_symmetry.space_group_name_H-M   'P 1'
#
loop_
_entity.id
_entity.type
_entity.pdbx_description
1 polymer ?
#
loop_
_entity_poly.entity_id
_entity_poly.type
_entity_poly.pdbx_seq_one_letter_code
_entity_poly.pdbx_strand_id
1 'polypeptide(L)'
;MEMKKRINQVLVLMGFGFLSVSFTSAQNTVENDDAMASINQNGNWLSYGRTHSEQRFSPLTDITKENVGALQPDWYFPIPNSRSLVSTPLVVDGVIYFVASLNL
;
A
#
# COMPACT_ATOMS: atom_id res chain seq x y z
N MET A 1 15.93 2.39 -22.85
CA MET A 1 14.46 2.38 -22.73
C MET A 1 14.15 3.01 -21.38
N GLU A 2 14.32 4.33 -21.31
CA GLU A 2 14.27 5.10 -20.08
C GLU A 2 12.82 5.52 -19.82
N MET A 3 12.25 5.05 -18.71
CA MET A 3 10.94 5.50 -18.24
C MET A 3 11.10 6.90 -17.65
N LYS A 4 10.86 7.92 -18.48
CA LYS A 4 10.81 9.32 -18.07
C LYS A 4 9.79 9.46 -16.94
N LYS A 5 10.33 9.80 -15.75
CA LYS A 5 9.65 10.36 -14.59
C LYS A 5 8.57 11.33 -15.09
N ARG A 6 7.29 10.97 -14.94
CA ARG A 6 6.16 11.82 -15.33
C ARG A 6 6.17 13.05 -14.42
N ILE A 7 6.72 14.13 -14.96
CA ILE A 7 6.77 15.46 -14.35
C ILE A 7 5.35 16.02 -14.35
N ASN A 8 4.78 16.21 -13.16
CA ASN A 8 3.55 16.95 -12.92
C ASN A 8 3.66 18.36 -13.54
N GLN A 9 2.89 18.64 -14.59
CA GLN A 9 2.73 19.99 -15.13
C GLN A 9 1.38 20.54 -14.68
N VAL A 10 1.39 21.44 -13.69
CA VAL A 10 0.25 22.28 -13.33
C VAL A 10 0.43 23.62 -14.04
N LEU A 11 -0.46 23.92 -14.98
CA LEU A 11 -0.57 25.22 -15.64
C LEU A 11 -1.26 26.19 -14.66
N VAL A 12 -0.56 27.20 -14.15
CA VAL A 12 -1.14 28.25 -13.30
C VAL A 12 -1.32 29.53 -14.14
N LEU A 13 -2.57 29.92 -14.38
CA LEU A 13 -2.93 31.23 -14.93
C LEU A 13 -2.96 32.27 -13.79
N MET A 14 -2.36 33.44 -14.07
CA MET A 14 -2.15 34.54 -13.14
C MET A 14 -3.46 35.10 -12.56
N GLY A 15 -3.55 35.13 -11.24
CA GLY A 15 -4.53 35.91 -10.47
C GLY A 15 -4.00 36.12 -9.05
N PHE A 16 -3.87 37.38 -8.63
CA PHE A 16 -3.36 37.78 -7.30
C PHE A 16 -4.27 37.22 -6.19
N GLY A 17 -3.86 36.11 -5.60
CA GLY A 17 -4.44 35.49 -4.42
C GLY A 17 -3.55 34.33 -4.03
N PHE A 18 -2.76 34.48 -2.97
CA PHE A 18 -1.89 33.42 -2.47
C PHE A 18 -2.75 32.28 -1.92
N LEU A 19 -3.18 31.37 -2.81
CA LEU A 19 -3.70 30.07 -2.42
C LEU A 19 -2.49 29.22 -2.05
N SER A 20 -2.22 29.09 -0.75
CA SER A 20 -1.17 28.20 -0.26
C SER A 20 -1.52 26.77 -0.67
N VAL A 21 -0.87 26.27 -1.72
CA VAL A 21 -0.89 24.85 -2.06
C VAL A 21 -0.03 24.14 -1.03
N SER A 22 -0.67 23.57 -0.01
CA SER A 22 0.00 22.67 0.92
C SER A 22 0.32 21.38 0.19
N PHE A 23 1.60 21.15 -0.07
CA PHE A 23 2.07 19.83 -0.49
C PHE A 23 2.15 18.96 0.77
N THR A 24 1.23 18.01 0.91
CA THR A 24 1.45 16.88 1.81
C THR A 24 2.62 16.08 1.23
N SER A 25 3.75 16.07 1.93
CA SER A 25 4.78 15.07 1.67
C SER A 25 4.19 13.70 2.00
N ALA A 26 4.30 12.72 1.11
CA ALA A 26 4.17 11.34 1.51
C ALA A 26 5.26 11.08 2.55
N GLN A 27 4.88 11.01 3.82
CA GLN A 27 5.81 10.70 4.89
C GLN A 27 6.11 9.21 4.77
N ASN A 28 7.38 8.84 4.55
CA ASN A 28 7.77 7.45 4.53
C ASN A 28 7.38 6.80 5.86
N THR A 29 6.82 5.60 5.79
CA THR A 29 6.52 4.83 6.99
C THR A 29 7.80 4.55 7.76
N VAL A 30 7.77 4.82 9.07
CA VAL A 30 8.87 4.45 9.96
C VAL A 30 8.72 2.96 10.27
N GLU A 31 9.59 2.14 9.68
CA GLU A 31 9.60 0.69 9.87
C GLU A 31 10.41 0.32 11.13
N ASN A 32 9.86 0.62 12.32
CA ASN A 32 10.46 0.23 13.60
C ASN A 32 9.54 -0.72 14.39
N ASP A 33 10.04 -1.21 15.53
CA ASP A 33 9.32 -2.15 16.39
C ASP A 33 7.96 -1.58 16.86
N ASP A 34 7.93 -0.32 17.28
CA ASP A 34 6.70 0.36 17.70
C ASP A 34 5.65 0.41 16.58
N ALA A 35 6.07 0.69 15.35
CA ALA A 35 5.18 0.71 14.18
C ALA A 35 4.66 -0.69 13.84
N MET A 36 5.49 -1.72 13.96
CA MET A 36 5.07 -3.12 13.80
C MET A 36 4.13 -3.59 14.92
N ALA A 37 4.27 -3.06 16.14
CA ALA A 37 3.37 -3.35 17.24
C ALA A 37 1.99 -2.68 17.09
N SER A 38 1.94 -1.51 16.44
CA SER A 38 0.74 -0.67 16.32
C SER A 38 -0.37 -1.34 15.50
N ILE A 39 -1.61 -1.22 15.97
CA ILE A 39 -2.81 -1.57 15.18
C ILE A 39 -3.08 -0.57 14.06
N ASN A 40 -2.63 0.68 14.24
CA ASN A 40 -2.76 1.75 13.27
C ASN A 40 -1.46 1.88 12.47
N GLN A 41 -1.46 1.26 11.29
CA GLN A 41 -0.33 1.26 10.35
C GLN A 41 -0.66 2.04 9.06
N ASN A 42 -1.69 2.91 9.08
CA ASN A 42 -2.12 3.70 7.92
C ASN A 42 -2.34 2.88 6.63
N GLY A 43 -2.91 1.68 6.76
CA GLY A 43 -3.16 0.78 5.64
C GLY A 43 -1.99 -0.14 5.27
N ASN A 44 -0.82 0.02 5.88
CA ASN A 44 0.30 -0.91 5.71
C ASN A 44 0.06 -2.28 6.37
N TRP A 45 0.86 -3.25 5.94
CA TRP A 45 0.97 -4.59 6.50
C TRP A 45 2.46 -4.88 6.70
N LEU A 46 2.99 -4.46 7.86
CA LEU A 46 4.44 -4.37 8.10
C LEU A 46 5.08 -5.69 8.57
N SER A 47 4.29 -6.65 9.07
CA SER A 47 4.80 -7.93 9.59
C SER A 47 3.94 -9.11 9.12
N TYR A 48 4.42 -10.35 9.34
CA TYR A 48 3.73 -11.56 8.87
C TYR A 48 2.26 -11.64 9.31
N GLY A 49 1.97 -11.43 10.59
CA GLY A 49 0.60 -11.37 11.11
C GLY A 49 0.03 -9.97 11.29
N ARG A 50 0.56 -8.99 10.53
CA ARG A 50 0.30 -7.55 10.58
C ARG A 50 0.86 -6.83 11.80
N THR A 51 0.63 -7.37 13.00
CA THR A 51 1.23 -6.89 14.25
C THR A 51 1.92 -8.03 15.00
N HIS A 52 2.70 -7.72 16.03
CA HIS A 52 3.36 -8.75 16.85
C HIS A 52 2.41 -9.73 17.55
N SER A 53 1.13 -9.38 17.71
CA SER A 53 0.14 -10.32 18.26
C SER A 53 -0.29 -11.38 17.24
N GLU A 54 0.13 -11.24 15.98
CA GLU A 54 -0.10 -12.20 14.89
C GLU A 54 -1.60 -12.51 14.63
N GLN A 55 -2.49 -11.61 15.06
CA GLN A 55 -3.94 -11.80 14.94
C GLN A 55 -4.47 -11.66 13.52
N ARG A 56 -3.67 -11.11 12.60
CA ARG A 56 -4.08 -10.86 11.19
C ARG A 56 -5.35 -10.01 11.07
N PHE A 57 -5.63 -9.19 12.08
CA PHE A 57 -6.79 -8.30 12.13
C PHE A 57 -6.45 -6.97 11.46
N SER A 58 -7.32 -6.46 10.57
CA SER A 58 -7.23 -5.11 9.99
C SER A 58 -8.35 -4.21 10.54
N PRO A 59 -8.05 -2.97 11.00
CA PRO A 59 -9.03 -1.99 11.45
C PRO A 59 -9.63 -1.19 10.28
N LEU A 60 -9.22 -1.45 9.03
CA LEU A 60 -9.79 -0.77 7.87
C LEU A 60 -11.27 -1.13 7.71
N THR A 61 -12.09 -0.14 7.41
CA THR A 61 -13.55 -0.28 7.33
C THR A 61 -14.13 0.10 5.98
N ASP A 62 -13.30 0.35 4.96
CA ASP A 62 -13.77 0.76 3.63
C ASP A 62 -14.58 -0.36 2.95
N ILE A 63 -14.25 -1.61 3.25
CA ILE A 63 -15.00 -2.81 2.81
C ILE A 63 -15.79 -3.33 4.01
N THR A 64 -17.11 -3.41 3.85
CA THR A 64 -18.07 -3.82 4.88
C THR A 64 -18.99 -4.93 4.36
N LYS A 65 -19.84 -5.49 5.23
CA LYS A 65 -20.81 -6.53 4.84
C LYS A 65 -21.83 -6.01 3.81
N GLU A 66 -22.08 -4.72 3.83
CA GLU A 66 -23.07 -4.05 2.99
C GLU A 66 -22.54 -3.78 1.57
N ASN A 67 -21.22 -3.58 1.41
CA ASN A 67 -20.62 -3.22 0.11
C ASN A 67 -19.71 -4.30 -0.50
N VAL A 68 -19.37 -5.37 0.24
CA VAL A 68 -18.47 -6.43 -0.25
C VAL A 68 -18.95 -7.08 -1.57
N GLY A 69 -20.26 -7.11 -1.81
CA GLY A 69 -20.84 -7.63 -3.05
C GLY A 69 -20.54 -6.81 -4.31
N ALA A 70 -20.01 -5.60 -4.16
CA ALA A 70 -19.65 -4.71 -5.26
C ALA A 70 -18.16 -4.78 -5.66
N LEU A 71 -17.35 -5.59 -4.98
CA LEU A 71 -15.93 -5.71 -5.28
C LEU A 71 -15.69 -6.24 -6.70
N GLN A 72 -14.73 -5.63 -7.38
CA GLN A 72 -14.25 -6.03 -8.70
C GLN A 72 -12.71 -6.10 -8.68
N PRO A 73 -12.09 -6.90 -9.57
CA PRO A 73 -10.64 -6.88 -9.72
C PRO A 73 -10.16 -5.49 -10.15
N ASP A 74 -9.24 -4.90 -9.38
CA ASP A 74 -8.62 -3.62 -9.71
C ASP A 74 -7.41 -3.83 -10.66
N TRP A 75 -6.60 -4.86 -10.38
CA TRP A 75 -5.48 -5.26 -11.22
C TRP A 75 -5.11 -6.72 -10.98
N TYR A 76 -4.29 -7.28 -11.86
CA TYR A 76 -3.68 -8.59 -11.69
C TYR A 76 -2.23 -8.58 -12.22
N PHE A 77 -1.37 -9.41 -11.64
CA PHE A 77 0.03 -9.56 -12.05
C PHE A 77 0.33 -11.04 -12.32
N PRO A 78 0.58 -11.43 -13.59
CA PRO A 78 0.88 -12.82 -13.92
C PRO A 78 2.29 -13.21 -13.45
N ILE A 79 2.40 -14.36 -12.78
CA ILE A 79 3.67 -14.90 -12.30
C ILE A 79 3.98 -16.19 -13.09
N PRO A 80 4.74 -16.11 -14.19
CA PRO A 80 5.00 -17.27 -15.01
C PRO A 80 5.82 -18.31 -14.24
N ASN A 81 5.48 -19.59 -14.41
CA ASN A 81 6.16 -20.73 -13.80
C ASN A 81 6.12 -20.78 -12.26
N SER A 82 5.31 -19.95 -11.59
CA SER A 82 5.16 -20.04 -10.15
C SER A 82 4.48 -21.34 -9.75
N ARG A 83 4.97 -21.98 -8.68
CA ARG A 83 4.35 -23.15 -8.06
C ARG A 83 4.19 -22.87 -6.57
N SER A 84 3.05 -23.24 -6.00
CA SER A 84 2.78 -23.13 -4.57
C SER A 84 2.94 -21.71 -4.01
N LEU A 85 2.00 -20.82 -4.34
CA LEU A 85 1.92 -19.47 -3.76
C LEU A 85 1.38 -19.56 -2.32
N VAL A 86 2.26 -19.46 -1.32
CA VAL A 86 1.89 -19.60 0.11
C VAL A 86 2.34 -18.41 0.97
N SER A 87 2.94 -17.39 0.37
CA SER A 87 3.43 -16.22 1.10
C SER A 87 2.28 -15.35 1.60
N THR A 88 2.50 -14.70 2.76
CA THR A 88 1.71 -13.54 3.17
C THR A 88 2.42 -12.29 2.64
N PRO A 89 1.84 -11.54 1.69
CA PRO A 89 2.46 -10.32 1.19
C PRO A 89 2.61 -9.27 2.29
N LEU A 90 3.70 -8.51 2.25
CA LEU A 90 3.89 -7.29 3.02
C LEU A 90 3.56 -6.08 2.17
N VAL A 91 3.01 -5.04 2.79
CA VAL A 91 2.69 -3.78 2.11
C VAL A 91 3.30 -2.64 2.89
N VAL A 92 4.16 -1.86 2.24
CA VAL A 92 4.75 -0.64 2.79
C VAL A 92 4.61 0.48 1.76
N ASP A 93 3.91 1.55 2.14
CA ASP A 93 3.74 2.77 1.34
C ASP A 93 3.28 2.49 -0.10
N GLY A 94 2.36 1.52 -0.24
CA GLY A 94 1.80 1.10 -1.54
C GLY A 94 2.65 0.12 -2.35
N VAL A 95 3.80 -0.33 -1.83
CA VAL A 95 4.63 -1.36 -2.46
C VAL A 95 4.33 -2.72 -1.84
N ILE A 96 4.06 -3.72 -2.69
CA ILE A 96 3.78 -5.10 -2.26
C ILE A 96 5.04 -5.96 -2.40
N TYR A 97 5.47 -6.59 -1.31
CA TYR A 97 6.59 -7.53 -1.26
C TYR A 97 6.07 -8.93 -0.97
N PHE A 98 6.40 -9.91 -1.81
CA PHE A 98 5.99 -11.29 -1.58
C PHE A 98 6.94 -12.26 -2.29
N VAL A 99 7.00 -13.49 -1.77
CA VAL A 99 7.75 -14.58 -2.41
C VAL A 99 6.79 -15.36 -3.29
N ALA A 100 7.15 -15.51 -4.57
CA ALA A 100 6.31 -16.20 -5.55
C ALA A 100 6.27 -17.71 -5.31
N SER A 101 7.37 -18.42 -5.53
CA SER A 101 7.41 -19.88 -5.37
C SER A 101 7.99 -20.26 -4.02
N LEU A 102 7.36 -21.22 -3.36
CA LEU A 102 7.96 -21.89 -2.20
C LEU A 102 9.34 -22.46 -2.58
N ASN A 103 10.33 -22.23 -1.72
CA ASN A 103 11.66 -22.84 -1.83
C ASN A 103 11.71 -24.06 -0.90
N LEU A 104 11.52 -25.26 -1.47
CA LEU A 104 11.69 -26.55 -0.80
C LEU A 104 12.96 -27.24 -1.31
#